data_AF-A0AAW1TCK3-F1
#
_entry.id   AF-A0AAW1TCK3-F1
#
_cell.length_a   1.000
_cell.length_b   1.000
_cell.length_c   1.000
_cell.angle_alpha   90.00
_cell.angle_beta   90.00
_cell.angle_gamma   90.00
#
_symmetry.space_group_name_H-M   'P 1'
#
loop_
_entity.id
_entity.type
_entity.pdbx_description
1 polymer ?
#
loop_
_entity_poly.entity_id
_entity_poly.type
_entity_poly.pdbx_seq_one_letter_code
_entity_poly.pdbx_strand_id
1 'polypeptide(L)'
;MQVTTSKSEGLESATTFLQGNVGVVMARPAALPLLQEWGTMMTADPKLWEQAAFNDLIHRGGGVPDGDHPDLFRGYDGRLSIGTLPVSLFCNGHTNFVQRLPETMGLKPFSLHAIYQYSAEAGKRHRFREILAWNDSPEYYDPPGGLLAFDVNVSAYLDAAAPTSPDMQLDNFAGHFRLVNHQLQAIRVALAVASVLGRTLIMPPMWCGADRWWAPHSGRIPPSQFHLPFICPLDHVLDLEAMQKKMPEAMFGPHIAFREWTLLDNPRMPSSFKAEALQIKTCQEGDHKCATTIDGTQQLSQDNELRLPAQLTDIQLAERLQPYASRKILWFQDVVSAFGGHKQHADAEKFERRAKSFTGIWCCIDQKPVGHIWYDMFWDVIPHEDKHNRLIDKPWQPLVGP
;
A
#
# COMPACT_ATOMS: atom_id res chain seq x y z
N MET A 1 -30.65 -1.91 2.16
CA MET A 1 -31.31 -2.84 3.11
C MET A 1 -30.84 -2.46 4.51
N GLN A 2 -31.71 -2.33 5.53
CA GLN A 2 -31.24 -2.14 6.90
C GLN A 2 -30.73 -3.49 7.40
N VAL A 3 -29.40 -3.64 7.50
CA VAL A 3 -28.78 -4.86 8.01
C VAL A 3 -28.67 -4.74 9.52
N THR A 4 -29.38 -5.64 10.19
CA THR A 4 -29.45 -5.73 11.65
C THR A 4 -28.53 -6.84 12.11
N THR A 5 -27.76 -6.61 13.18
CA THR A 5 -26.84 -7.58 13.81
C THR A 5 -27.56 -8.75 14.52
N SER A 6 -28.79 -9.06 14.12
CA SER A 6 -29.67 -10.09 14.68
C SER A 6 -29.69 -11.39 13.88
N LYS A 7 -28.99 -11.43 12.75
CA LYS A 7 -28.69 -12.65 11.99
C LYS A 7 -27.18 -12.77 11.86
N SER A 8 -26.64 -13.93 12.19
CA SER A 8 -25.22 -14.24 11.93
C SER A 8 -24.99 -14.29 10.42
N GLU A 9 -23.84 -13.76 9.99
CA GLU A 9 -23.41 -13.77 8.59
C GLU A 9 -22.47 -14.96 8.30
N GLY A 10 -22.14 -15.76 9.32
CA GLY A 10 -21.22 -16.90 9.21
C GLY A 10 -19.75 -16.50 9.08
N LEU A 11 -19.40 -15.27 9.45
CA LEU A 11 -18.05 -14.70 9.37
C LEU A 11 -17.28 -14.81 10.70
N GLU A 12 -18.00 -14.97 11.81
CA GLU A 12 -17.50 -15.12 13.17
C GLU A 12 -17.72 -16.56 13.70
N SER A 13 -16.90 -17.04 14.65
CA SER A 13 -17.08 -18.35 15.29
C SER A 13 -16.37 -18.48 16.65
N ALA A 14 -16.85 -19.37 17.53
CA ALA A 14 -16.15 -19.80 18.75
C ALA A 14 -14.67 -20.15 18.55
N THR A 15 -14.32 -20.74 17.41
CA THR A 15 -12.98 -21.24 17.10
C THR A 15 -12.02 -20.18 16.54
N THR A 16 -12.54 -19.03 16.09
CA THR A 16 -11.71 -17.92 15.57
C THR A 16 -11.15 -17.00 16.68
N PHE A 17 -11.48 -17.24 17.95
CA PHE A 17 -11.22 -16.29 19.05
C PHE A 17 -9.79 -16.24 19.60
N LEU A 18 -8.78 -16.75 18.89
CA LEU A 18 -7.41 -16.85 19.40
C LEU A 18 -6.79 -15.50 19.84
N GLN A 19 -7.18 -14.37 19.23
CA GLN A 19 -6.79 -13.02 19.69
C GLN A 19 -7.90 -11.98 19.44
N GLY A 20 -8.49 -11.44 20.50
CA GLY A 20 -9.32 -10.24 20.45
C GLY A 20 -8.48 -8.97 20.31
N ASN A 21 -8.83 -8.10 19.36
CA ASN A 21 -8.23 -6.77 19.24
C ASN A 21 -8.97 -5.76 20.15
N VAL A 22 -8.23 -4.86 20.78
CA VAL A 22 -8.74 -3.90 21.77
C VAL A 22 -9.15 -2.53 21.20
N GLY A 23 -9.04 -2.32 19.89
CA GLY A 23 -9.29 -1.03 19.25
C GLY A 23 -10.76 -0.59 19.24
N VAL A 24 -11.69 -1.55 19.22
CA VAL A 24 -13.14 -1.29 19.36
C VAL A 24 -13.76 -2.39 20.23
N VAL A 25 -14.23 -2.03 21.43
CA VAL A 25 -14.83 -2.97 22.39
C VAL A 25 -16.23 -2.49 22.77
N MET A 26 -17.23 -3.36 22.62
CA MET A 26 -18.58 -3.12 23.16
C MET A 26 -18.74 -3.87 24.50
N ALA A 27 -18.67 -3.14 25.60
CA ALA A 27 -18.92 -3.69 26.94
C ALA A 27 -20.39 -3.57 27.38
N ARG A 28 -20.78 -4.45 28.31
CA ARG A 28 -22.00 -4.32 29.14
C ARG A 28 -21.55 -4.12 30.59
N PRO A 29 -22.41 -3.60 31.50
CA PRO A 29 -22.02 -3.33 32.89
C PRO A 29 -21.39 -4.52 33.63
N ALA A 30 -21.79 -5.77 33.30
CA ALA A 30 -21.19 -6.98 33.85
C ALA A 30 -19.68 -7.13 33.56
N ALA A 31 -19.16 -6.53 32.49
CA ALA A 31 -17.74 -6.56 32.13
C ALA A 31 -16.89 -5.49 32.85
N LEU A 32 -17.51 -4.64 33.69
CA LEU A 32 -16.78 -3.59 34.43
C LEU A 32 -15.60 -4.12 35.28
N PRO A 33 -15.70 -5.27 35.99
CA PRO A 33 -14.57 -5.81 36.74
C PRO A 33 -13.37 -6.17 35.85
N LEU A 34 -13.62 -6.74 34.67
CA LEU A 34 -12.56 -7.04 33.68
C LEU A 34 -11.87 -5.74 33.22
N LEU A 35 -12.64 -4.70 32.89
CA LEU A 35 -12.09 -3.43 32.42
C LEU A 35 -11.29 -2.70 33.52
N GLN A 36 -11.74 -2.80 34.78
CA GLN A 36 -11.02 -2.26 35.94
C GLN A 36 -9.72 -3.03 36.21
N GLU A 37 -9.75 -4.36 36.12
CA GLU A 37 -8.56 -5.21 36.26
C GLU A 37 -7.55 -4.94 35.13
N TRP A 38 -8.01 -4.86 33.88
CA TRP A 38 -7.18 -4.51 32.72
C TRP A 38 -6.54 -3.13 32.87
N GLY A 39 -7.31 -2.09 33.22
CA GLY A 39 -6.78 -0.76 33.45
C GLY A 39 -5.76 -0.70 34.60
N THR A 40 -5.94 -1.53 35.64
CA THR A 40 -4.98 -1.67 36.74
C THR A 40 -3.67 -2.30 36.24
N MET A 41 -3.74 -3.36 35.43
CA MET A 41 -2.56 -3.99 34.81
C MET A 41 -1.77 -2.99 33.94
N MET A 42 -2.46 -2.19 33.11
CA MET A 42 -1.83 -1.17 32.25
C MET A 42 -1.16 -0.05 33.05
N THR A 43 -1.72 0.29 34.22
CA THR A 43 -1.15 1.33 35.09
C THR A 43 0.05 0.81 35.90
N ALA A 44 0.08 -0.50 36.18
CA ALA A 44 1.13 -1.14 36.99
C ALA A 44 2.42 -1.43 36.20
N ASP A 45 2.32 -1.79 34.91
CA ASP A 45 3.48 -2.00 34.03
C ASP A 45 3.31 -1.30 32.67
N PRO A 46 4.03 -0.19 32.41
CA PRO A 46 3.96 0.53 31.13
C PRO A 46 4.66 -0.21 29.97
N LYS A 47 5.27 -1.38 30.21
CA LYS A 47 5.83 -2.25 29.16
C LYS A 47 4.88 -3.37 28.75
N LEU A 48 3.80 -3.59 29.49
CA LEU A 48 2.85 -4.64 29.21
C LEU A 48 2.00 -4.26 27.99
N TRP A 49 2.06 -5.08 26.94
CA TRP A 49 1.30 -4.82 25.71
C TRP A 49 -0.21 -4.97 25.98
N GLU A 50 -0.97 -3.92 25.70
CA GLU A 50 -2.35 -3.81 26.16
C GLU A 50 -3.28 -4.86 25.56
N GLN A 51 -3.05 -5.25 24.30
CA GLN A 51 -3.80 -6.32 23.64
C GLN A 51 -3.48 -7.70 24.24
N ALA A 52 -2.23 -7.98 24.60
CA ALA A 52 -1.88 -9.27 25.23
C ALA A 52 -2.56 -9.41 26.60
N ALA A 53 -2.46 -8.39 27.45
CA ALA A 53 -3.11 -8.39 28.76
C ALA A 53 -4.64 -8.53 28.67
N PHE A 54 -5.28 -7.88 27.70
CA PHE A 54 -6.71 -8.06 27.46
C PHE A 54 -7.04 -9.50 27.03
N ASN A 55 -6.20 -10.09 26.16
CA ASN A 55 -6.36 -11.47 25.72
C ASN A 55 -6.20 -12.47 26.87
N ASP A 56 -5.23 -12.27 27.76
CA ASP A 56 -5.07 -13.11 28.95
C ASP A 56 -6.32 -13.06 29.86
N LEU A 57 -6.91 -11.87 30.04
CA LEU A 57 -8.12 -11.69 30.84
C LEU A 57 -9.37 -12.32 30.22
N ILE A 58 -9.62 -12.12 28.92
CA ILE A 58 -10.81 -12.73 28.28
C ILE A 58 -10.72 -14.26 28.24
N HIS A 59 -9.53 -14.83 28.05
CA HIS A 59 -9.33 -16.28 28.01
C HIS A 59 -9.17 -16.94 29.38
N ARG A 60 -9.05 -16.16 30.47
CA ARG A 60 -8.91 -16.69 31.83
C ARG A 60 -10.09 -17.59 32.19
N GLY A 61 -9.79 -18.76 32.75
CA GLY A 61 -10.79 -19.81 33.04
C GLY A 61 -11.05 -20.79 31.88
N GLY A 62 -10.48 -20.56 30.70
CA GLY A 62 -10.62 -21.41 29.52
C GLY A 62 -11.84 -21.03 28.68
N GLY A 63 -11.59 -20.63 27.43
CA GLY A 63 -12.62 -20.14 26.50
C GLY A 63 -13.54 -21.24 25.95
N VAL A 64 -14.44 -21.76 26.78
CA VAL A 64 -15.43 -22.78 26.38
C VAL A 64 -16.53 -22.14 25.53
N PRO A 65 -17.00 -22.75 24.42
CA PRO A 65 -18.13 -22.25 23.64
C PRO A 65 -19.38 -22.02 24.51
N ASP A 66 -20.09 -20.92 24.29
CA ASP A 66 -21.23 -20.51 25.13
C ASP A 66 -22.54 -21.21 24.75
N GLY A 67 -22.57 -22.54 24.86
CA GLY A 67 -23.78 -23.37 24.77
C GLY A 67 -24.64 -23.08 23.53
N ASP A 68 -25.78 -22.41 23.77
CA ASP A 68 -26.78 -22.03 22.75
C ASP A 68 -26.28 -21.00 21.72
N HIS A 69 -25.08 -20.44 21.92
CA HIS A 69 -24.45 -19.44 21.06
C HIS A 69 -23.08 -19.91 20.55
N PRO A 70 -23.02 -20.62 19.40
CA PRO A 70 -21.76 -21.12 18.82
C PRO A 70 -20.81 -20.02 18.32
N ASP A 71 -21.30 -18.78 18.24
CA ASP A 71 -20.52 -17.59 17.85
C ASP A 71 -20.02 -16.83 19.11
N LEU A 72 -20.14 -17.41 20.31
CA LEU A 72 -19.69 -16.82 21.58
C LEU A 72 -18.90 -17.85 22.42
N PHE A 73 -18.09 -17.34 23.37
CA PHE A 73 -17.40 -18.16 24.36
C PHE A 73 -17.54 -17.60 25.78
N ARG A 74 -17.42 -18.47 26.77
CA ARG A 74 -17.35 -18.13 28.20
C ARG A 74 -15.91 -17.77 28.56
N GLY A 75 -15.71 -16.53 28.95
CA GLY A 75 -14.42 -15.98 29.33
C GLY A 75 -14.43 -15.33 30.71
N TYR A 76 -13.26 -14.87 31.16
CA TYR A 76 -13.05 -14.20 32.43
C TYR A 76 -13.61 -14.99 33.63
N ASP A 77 -13.04 -16.16 33.87
CA ASP A 77 -13.45 -17.13 34.89
C ASP A 77 -14.90 -17.61 34.70
N GLY A 78 -15.34 -17.70 33.43
CA GLY A 78 -16.71 -18.08 33.03
C GLY A 78 -17.77 -17.01 33.29
N ARG A 79 -17.40 -15.83 33.81
CA ARG A 79 -18.33 -14.77 34.23
C ARG A 79 -18.93 -13.99 33.06
N LEU A 80 -18.28 -14.00 31.90
CA LEU A 80 -18.68 -13.21 30.74
C LEU A 80 -18.92 -14.11 29.52
N SER A 81 -19.96 -13.78 28.75
CA SER A 81 -20.10 -14.21 27.35
C SER A 81 -19.36 -13.20 26.46
N ILE A 82 -18.46 -13.68 25.62
CA ILE A 82 -17.54 -12.88 24.81
C ILE A 82 -17.64 -13.33 23.35
N GLY A 83 -17.52 -12.38 22.41
CA GLY A 83 -17.52 -12.66 20.97
C GLY A 83 -17.02 -11.46 20.17
N THR A 84 -16.92 -11.66 18.85
CA THR A 84 -16.44 -10.64 17.91
C THR A 84 -17.60 -9.76 17.41
N LEU A 85 -17.35 -8.46 17.26
CA LEU A 85 -18.28 -7.55 16.60
C LEU A 85 -18.36 -7.88 15.09
N PRO A 86 -19.53 -7.88 14.45
CA PRO A 86 -19.69 -8.32 13.05
C PRO A 86 -18.68 -7.65 12.11
N VAL A 87 -17.78 -8.41 11.51
CA VAL A 87 -16.57 -7.88 10.85
C VAL A 87 -16.84 -7.21 9.51
N SER A 88 -18.07 -7.35 9.02
CA SER A 88 -18.69 -6.67 7.89
C SER A 88 -19.20 -5.25 8.21
N LEU A 89 -19.40 -4.95 9.49
CA LEU A 89 -19.86 -3.65 10.01
C LEU A 89 -18.81 -2.96 10.88
N PHE A 90 -18.00 -3.73 11.61
CA PHE A 90 -16.89 -3.27 12.46
C PHE A 90 -15.58 -3.74 11.82
N CYS A 91 -15.26 -3.13 10.69
CA CYS A 91 -14.29 -3.70 9.76
C CYS A 91 -12.85 -3.41 10.20
N ASN A 92 -12.00 -4.43 10.10
CA ASN A 92 -10.59 -4.32 10.41
C ASN A 92 -9.76 -3.98 9.15
N GLY A 93 -8.43 -3.88 9.29
CA GLY A 93 -7.55 -3.51 8.18
C GLY A 93 -7.56 -4.52 7.02
N HIS A 94 -7.94 -5.78 7.27
CA HIS A 94 -8.04 -6.81 6.25
C HIS A 94 -9.45 -6.88 5.64
N THR A 95 -10.51 -6.95 6.45
CA THR A 95 -11.89 -7.09 5.94
C THR A 95 -12.34 -5.91 5.09
N ASN A 96 -11.96 -4.68 5.44
CA ASN A 96 -12.28 -3.52 4.60
C ASN A 96 -11.30 -3.33 3.44
N PHE A 97 -10.00 -3.20 3.74
CA PHE A 97 -9.03 -2.66 2.76
C PHE A 97 -8.40 -3.72 1.85
N VAL A 98 -8.52 -5.01 2.18
CA VAL A 98 -8.04 -6.12 1.34
C VAL A 98 -9.21 -6.88 0.73
N GLN A 99 -10.13 -7.38 1.57
CA GLN A 99 -11.27 -8.19 1.09
C GLN A 99 -12.39 -7.37 0.44
N ARG A 100 -12.47 -6.04 0.71
CA ARG A 100 -13.62 -5.20 0.29
C ARG A 100 -14.96 -5.77 0.75
N LEU A 101 -14.96 -6.42 1.93
CA LEU A 101 -16.06 -7.22 2.43
C LEU A 101 -17.39 -6.43 2.49
N PRO A 102 -17.43 -5.20 3.04
CA PRO A 102 -18.66 -4.40 3.06
C PRO A 102 -19.18 -4.09 1.66
N GLU A 103 -18.29 -3.72 0.73
CA GLU A 103 -18.66 -3.46 -0.67
C GLU A 103 -19.21 -4.72 -1.35
N THR A 104 -18.59 -5.89 -1.16
CA THR A 104 -19.07 -7.17 -1.74
C THR A 104 -20.42 -7.61 -1.18
N MET A 105 -20.73 -7.25 0.07
CA MET A 105 -22.00 -7.57 0.74
C MET A 105 -23.07 -6.47 0.56
N GLY A 106 -22.75 -5.36 -0.12
CA GLY A 106 -23.68 -4.23 -0.28
C GLY A 106 -24.00 -3.49 1.03
N LEU A 107 -23.05 -3.51 1.98
CA LEU A 107 -23.19 -2.96 3.33
C LEU A 107 -22.52 -1.59 3.45
N LYS A 108 -22.95 -0.83 4.46
CA LYS A 108 -22.25 0.36 4.93
C LYS A 108 -21.62 0.03 6.30
N PRO A 109 -20.28 0.09 6.44
CA PRO A 109 -19.62 -0.07 7.72
C PRO A 109 -20.15 0.89 8.78
N PHE A 110 -20.31 0.39 10.01
CA PHE A 110 -20.54 1.21 11.20
C PHE A 110 -19.22 1.80 11.73
N SER A 111 -18.14 1.02 11.68
CA SER A 111 -16.80 1.43 12.08
C SER A 111 -15.74 0.84 11.14
N LEU A 112 -14.67 1.60 10.94
CA LEU A 112 -13.48 1.19 10.18
C LEU A 112 -12.25 1.34 11.07
N HIS A 113 -11.51 0.26 11.28
CA HIS A 113 -10.36 0.24 12.15
C HIS A 113 -9.14 -0.36 11.44
N ALA A 114 -8.16 0.49 11.11
CA ALA A 114 -6.91 0.04 10.50
C ALA A 114 -6.00 -0.63 11.55
N ILE A 115 -6.16 -1.94 11.68
CA ILE A 115 -5.29 -2.91 12.39
C ILE A 115 -4.84 -4.01 11.44
N TYR A 116 -3.76 -4.72 11.77
CA TYR A 116 -3.14 -5.72 10.87
C TYR A 116 -2.68 -5.15 9.52
N GLN A 117 -2.35 -3.85 9.51
CA GLN A 117 -1.71 -3.13 8.41
C GLN A 117 -0.21 -2.95 8.66
N TYR A 118 0.52 -2.58 7.61
CA TYR A 118 1.97 -2.35 7.63
C TYR A 118 2.31 -0.86 7.78
N SER A 119 3.59 -0.54 7.93
CA SER A 119 4.12 0.84 8.04
C SER A 119 3.42 1.73 9.08
N ALA A 120 3.15 1.16 10.26
CA ALA A 120 2.69 1.88 11.46
C ALA A 120 1.53 2.87 11.20
N GLU A 121 1.64 4.12 11.68
CA GLU A 121 0.63 5.17 11.47
C GLU A 121 0.54 5.61 10.00
N ALA A 122 1.67 5.64 9.29
CA ALA A 122 1.74 6.06 7.88
C ALA A 122 0.86 5.16 6.99
N GLY A 123 0.92 3.84 7.19
CA GLY A 123 0.08 2.86 6.50
C GLY A 123 -1.39 2.94 6.90
N LYS A 124 -1.71 3.11 8.20
CA LYS A 124 -3.11 3.35 8.64
C LYS A 124 -3.71 4.55 7.92
N ARG A 125 -3.01 5.68 7.91
CA ARG A 125 -3.48 6.92 7.28
C ARG A 125 -3.64 6.76 5.77
N HIS A 126 -2.69 6.09 5.11
CA HIS A 126 -2.74 5.83 3.67
C HIS A 126 -3.95 4.97 3.29
N ARG A 127 -4.21 3.88 4.03
CA ARG A 127 -5.40 3.02 3.80
C ARG A 127 -6.72 3.80 3.85
N PHE A 128 -6.88 4.72 4.80
CA PHE A 128 -8.07 5.57 4.85
C PHE A 128 -8.17 6.57 3.69
N ARG A 129 -7.04 7.01 3.12
CA ARG A 129 -7.01 7.86 1.92
C ARG A 129 -7.37 7.08 0.65
N GLU A 130 -6.86 5.85 0.50
CA GLU A 130 -7.19 4.91 -0.60
C GLU A 130 -8.68 4.51 -0.70
N ILE A 131 -9.48 4.88 0.31
CA ILE A 131 -10.95 4.72 0.30
C ILE A 131 -11.70 6.04 0.48
N LEU A 132 -11.01 7.18 0.33
CA LEU A 132 -11.55 8.55 0.46
C LEU A 132 -12.17 8.90 1.83
N ALA A 133 -11.91 8.08 2.86
CA ALA A 133 -12.44 8.23 4.21
C ALA A 133 -11.60 9.16 5.11
N TRP A 134 -10.36 9.44 4.73
CA TRP A 134 -9.53 10.42 5.43
C TRP A 134 -9.83 11.86 4.99
N ASN A 135 -9.61 12.83 5.88
CA ASN A 135 -9.84 14.25 5.63
C ASN A 135 -8.56 15.06 5.92
N ASP A 136 -7.75 15.30 4.90
CA ASP A 136 -6.59 16.19 4.97
C ASP A 136 -6.94 17.68 4.75
N SER A 137 -5.97 18.56 4.99
CA SER A 137 -6.05 19.99 4.72
C SER A 137 -5.96 20.31 3.22
N PRO A 138 -6.38 21.52 2.76
CA PRO A 138 -6.41 21.88 1.34
C PRO A 138 -5.07 21.72 0.60
N GLU A 139 -3.94 21.97 1.29
CA GLU A 139 -2.58 21.87 0.75
C GLU A 139 -2.17 20.42 0.42
N TYR A 140 -2.92 19.43 0.92
CA TYR A 140 -2.75 18.03 0.52
C TYR A 140 -3.17 17.81 -0.93
N TYR A 141 -4.27 18.46 -1.34
CA TYR A 141 -4.92 18.33 -2.65
C TYR A 141 -4.32 19.25 -3.71
N ASP A 142 -3.81 20.42 -3.32
CA ASP A 142 -3.05 21.32 -4.19
C ASP A 142 -1.63 21.58 -3.63
N PRO A 143 -0.70 20.61 -3.76
CA PRO A 143 0.65 20.75 -3.25
C PRO A 143 1.49 21.74 -4.07
N PRO A 144 2.48 22.43 -3.45
CA PRO A 144 3.44 23.25 -4.18
C PRO A 144 4.21 22.42 -5.21
N GLY A 145 4.54 23.03 -6.35
CA GLY A 145 5.09 22.33 -7.53
C GLY A 145 4.06 21.55 -8.35
N GLY A 146 2.90 21.24 -7.77
CA GLY A 146 1.85 20.44 -8.40
C GLY A 146 2.08 18.94 -8.31
N LEU A 147 1.24 18.20 -9.04
CA LEU A 147 1.17 16.75 -9.02
C LEU A 147 1.83 16.15 -10.26
N LEU A 148 2.29 14.90 -10.11
CA LEU A 148 2.70 14.01 -11.19
C LEU A 148 1.88 12.73 -11.11
N ALA A 149 1.23 12.36 -12.20
CA ALA A 149 0.54 11.08 -12.38
C ALA A 149 1.24 10.28 -13.48
N PHE A 150 1.04 8.96 -13.50
CA PHE A 150 1.56 8.09 -14.54
C PHE A 150 0.74 6.82 -14.69
N ASP A 151 0.75 6.26 -15.91
CA ASP A 151 0.09 4.99 -16.21
C ASP A 151 1.05 3.80 -15.98
N VAL A 152 0.49 2.64 -15.61
CA VAL A 152 1.23 1.37 -15.52
C VAL A 152 0.40 0.25 -16.13
N ASN A 153 0.88 -0.33 -17.24
CA ASN A 153 0.14 -1.37 -17.95
C ASN A 153 0.41 -2.78 -17.40
N VAL A 154 -0.35 -3.16 -16.37
CA VAL A 154 -0.25 -4.49 -15.73
C VAL A 154 -0.93 -5.63 -16.51
N SER A 155 -1.66 -5.36 -17.59
CA SER A 155 -2.59 -6.33 -18.22
C SER A 155 -1.95 -7.67 -18.57
N ALA A 156 -0.74 -7.67 -19.15
CA ALA A 156 0.00 -8.87 -19.53
C ALA A 156 0.46 -9.76 -18.36
N TYR A 157 0.34 -9.26 -17.12
CA TYR A 157 0.80 -9.96 -15.92
C TYR A 157 -0.35 -10.52 -15.06
N LEU A 158 -1.59 -10.01 -15.20
CA LEU A 158 -2.70 -10.30 -14.28
C LEU A 158 -3.09 -11.79 -14.27
N ASP A 159 -3.29 -12.40 -15.45
CA ASP A 159 -3.75 -13.79 -15.58
C ASP A 159 -2.80 -14.80 -14.93
N ALA A 160 -1.50 -14.50 -14.91
CA ALA A 160 -0.44 -15.35 -14.37
C ALA A 160 0.09 -14.88 -13.00
N ALA A 161 -0.58 -13.93 -12.35
CA ALA A 161 -0.12 -13.35 -11.08
C ALA A 161 -0.50 -14.18 -9.85
N ALA A 162 -1.66 -14.82 -9.88
CA ALA A 162 -2.18 -15.57 -8.74
C ALA A 162 -1.48 -16.93 -8.57
N PRO A 163 -1.22 -17.38 -7.32
CA PRO A 163 -0.83 -18.76 -7.04
C PRO A 163 -1.87 -19.75 -7.59
N THR A 164 -1.39 -20.85 -8.18
CA THR A 164 -2.23 -21.85 -8.89
C THR A 164 -2.38 -23.16 -8.13
N SER A 165 -1.52 -23.40 -7.13
CA SER A 165 -1.59 -24.54 -6.19
C SER A 165 -1.91 -24.05 -4.76
N PRO A 166 -2.47 -24.89 -3.87
CA PRO A 166 -2.41 -24.66 -2.42
C PRO A 166 -0.98 -24.65 -1.84
N ASP A 167 0.03 -25.09 -2.59
CA ASP A 167 1.42 -25.19 -2.11
C ASP A 167 2.01 -23.84 -1.70
N MET A 168 2.46 -23.74 -0.45
CA MET A 168 3.13 -22.55 0.10
C MET A 168 4.64 -22.53 -0.24
N GLN A 169 4.97 -22.93 -1.47
CA GLN A 169 6.34 -22.96 -2.01
C GLN A 169 6.59 -21.75 -2.90
N LEU A 170 7.85 -21.30 -2.95
CA LEU A 170 8.20 -20.01 -3.55
C LEU A 170 7.87 -19.89 -5.04
N ASP A 171 8.06 -20.96 -5.81
CA ASP A 171 7.79 -20.97 -7.26
C ASP A 171 6.32 -20.68 -7.59
N ASN A 172 5.39 -21.05 -6.71
CA ASN A 172 3.95 -20.77 -6.84
C ASN A 172 3.64 -19.26 -6.73
N PHE A 173 4.57 -18.45 -6.21
CA PHE A 173 4.47 -16.99 -6.12
C PHE A 173 5.29 -16.24 -7.17
N ALA A 174 5.97 -16.93 -8.09
CA ALA A 174 6.74 -16.29 -9.16
C ALA A 174 5.88 -15.35 -10.03
N GLY A 175 4.58 -15.64 -10.19
CA GLY A 175 3.60 -14.77 -10.83
C GLY A 175 3.42 -13.43 -10.12
N HIS A 176 3.19 -13.49 -8.80
CA HIS A 176 3.06 -12.31 -7.93
C HIS A 176 4.29 -11.40 -8.06
N PHE A 177 5.49 -11.96 -7.98
CA PHE A 177 6.71 -11.15 -8.09
C PHE A 177 6.90 -10.51 -9.46
N ARG A 178 6.60 -11.20 -10.57
CA ARG A 178 6.66 -10.59 -11.92
C ARG A 178 5.73 -9.37 -12.03
N LEU A 179 4.50 -9.49 -11.53
CA LEU A 179 3.51 -8.41 -11.50
C LEU A 179 3.98 -7.23 -10.64
N VAL A 180 4.47 -7.49 -9.42
CA VAL A 180 4.92 -6.44 -8.49
C VAL A 180 6.19 -5.75 -8.98
N ASN A 181 7.17 -6.52 -9.48
CA ASN A 181 8.44 -5.98 -9.99
C ASN A 181 8.22 -5.04 -11.19
N HIS A 182 7.34 -5.40 -12.13
CA HIS A 182 6.97 -4.53 -13.25
C HIS A 182 6.44 -3.16 -12.76
N GLN A 183 5.55 -3.16 -11.76
CA GLN A 183 5.02 -1.93 -11.17
C GLN A 183 6.09 -1.15 -10.37
N LEU A 184 6.96 -1.84 -9.63
CA LEU A 184 8.08 -1.22 -8.91
C LEU A 184 9.06 -0.51 -9.85
N GLN A 185 9.32 -1.06 -11.03
CA GLN A 185 10.17 -0.41 -12.05
C GLN A 185 9.57 0.95 -12.47
N ALA A 186 8.27 0.98 -12.78
CA ALA A 186 7.56 2.21 -13.13
C ALA A 186 7.50 3.20 -11.95
N ILE A 187 7.21 2.72 -10.73
CA ILE A 187 7.21 3.54 -9.51
C ILE A 187 8.60 4.14 -9.24
N ARG A 188 9.69 3.38 -9.38
CA ARG A 188 11.06 3.91 -9.24
C ARG A 188 11.30 5.07 -10.19
N VAL A 189 10.98 4.89 -11.47
CA VAL A 189 11.21 5.93 -12.48
C VAL A 189 10.31 7.15 -12.23
N ALA A 190 9.05 6.95 -11.84
CA ALA A 190 8.15 8.04 -11.48
C ALA A 190 8.62 8.81 -10.23
N LEU A 191 9.19 8.13 -9.23
CA LEU A 191 9.82 8.76 -8.06
C LEU A 191 11.03 9.62 -8.47
N ALA A 192 11.87 9.14 -9.38
CA ALA A 192 13.00 9.91 -9.91
C ALA A 192 12.52 11.16 -10.67
N VAL A 193 11.54 11.01 -11.57
CA VAL A 193 10.99 12.16 -12.31
C VAL A 193 10.29 13.16 -11.37
N ALA A 194 9.52 12.70 -10.39
CA ALA A 194 8.90 13.55 -9.38
C ALA A 194 9.95 14.32 -8.55
N SER A 195 11.07 13.66 -8.20
CA SER A 195 12.22 14.26 -7.53
C SER A 195 12.88 15.36 -8.38
N VAL A 196 13.12 15.09 -9.66
CA VAL A 196 13.73 16.04 -10.63
C VAL A 196 12.84 17.26 -10.87
N LEU A 197 11.53 17.06 -10.99
CA LEU A 197 10.57 18.12 -11.30
C LEU A 197 10.02 18.85 -10.06
N GLY A 198 10.40 18.44 -8.86
CA GLY A 198 9.90 19.02 -7.60
C GLY A 198 8.39 18.82 -7.40
N ARG A 199 7.84 17.68 -7.85
CA ARG A 199 6.40 17.39 -7.87
C ARG A 199 6.01 16.33 -6.85
N THR A 200 4.77 16.40 -6.38
CA THR A 200 4.18 15.35 -5.56
C THR A 200 3.69 14.20 -6.44
N LEU A 201 4.17 12.98 -6.20
CA LEU A 201 3.81 11.79 -6.97
C LEU A 201 2.44 11.24 -6.56
N ILE A 202 1.54 11.03 -7.51
CA ILE A 202 0.35 10.20 -7.33
C ILE A 202 0.76 8.76 -7.63
N MET A 203 0.61 7.88 -6.66
CA MET A 203 0.90 6.46 -6.82
C MET A 203 -0.13 5.79 -7.75
N PRO A 204 0.24 4.74 -8.50
CA PRO A 204 -0.71 3.95 -9.26
C PRO A 204 -1.50 3.01 -8.33
N PRO A 205 -2.65 2.48 -8.75
CA PRO A 205 -3.28 1.36 -8.04
C PRO A 205 -2.34 0.15 -8.05
N MET A 206 -1.92 -0.28 -6.86
CA MET A 206 -0.95 -1.36 -6.70
C MET A 206 -1.65 -2.72 -6.84
N TRP A 207 -1.29 -3.51 -7.85
CA TRP A 207 -1.84 -4.85 -8.07
C TRP A 207 -0.95 -5.92 -7.44
N CYS A 208 -1.55 -6.80 -6.64
CA CYS A 208 -0.91 -7.95 -6.02
C CYS A 208 -1.55 -9.26 -6.51
N GLY A 209 -0.70 -10.25 -6.84
CA GLY A 209 -1.14 -11.62 -7.14
C GLY A 209 -1.47 -12.47 -5.90
N ALA A 210 -1.10 -12.00 -4.72
CA ALA A 210 -1.21 -12.72 -3.46
C ALA A 210 -1.28 -11.71 -2.30
N ASP A 211 -1.91 -12.14 -1.22
CA ASP A 211 -1.99 -11.40 0.04
C ASP A 211 -0.63 -11.30 0.76
N ARG A 212 -0.59 -10.60 1.92
CA ARG A 212 0.58 -10.48 2.81
C ARG A 212 0.12 -10.65 4.26
N TRP A 213 0.71 -11.58 5.04
CA TRP A 213 0.15 -11.99 6.36
C TRP A 213 1.12 -12.13 7.57
N TRP A 214 2.43 -11.94 7.44
CA TRP A 214 3.44 -12.43 8.41
C TRP A 214 3.55 -13.97 8.55
N ALA A 215 2.50 -14.77 8.37
CA ALA A 215 2.50 -16.24 8.47
C ALA A 215 2.20 -16.95 7.11
N PRO A 216 2.62 -18.22 6.90
CA PRO A 216 2.44 -18.90 5.61
C PRO A 216 0.99 -19.01 5.14
N HIS A 217 0.73 -18.81 3.84
CA HIS A 217 -0.59 -19.00 3.23
C HIS A 217 -0.51 -19.24 1.73
N SER A 218 -1.53 -19.89 1.14
CA SER A 218 -1.61 -20.22 -0.28
C SER A 218 -2.12 -19.07 -1.17
N GLY A 219 -1.61 -17.85 -0.94
CA GLY A 219 -2.04 -16.64 -1.67
C GLY A 219 -3.19 -15.83 -1.07
N ARG A 220 -3.99 -16.40 -0.16
CA ARG A 220 -5.00 -15.67 0.66
C ARG A 220 -4.88 -16.07 2.12
N ILE A 221 -5.13 -15.13 3.04
CA ILE A 221 -5.21 -15.43 4.48
C ILE A 221 -6.43 -16.33 4.77
N PRO A 222 -6.30 -17.54 5.32
CA PRO A 222 -7.48 -18.33 5.68
C PRO A 222 -8.28 -17.67 6.82
N PRO A 223 -9.63 -17.66 6.81
CA PRO A 223 -10.55 -18.24 5.81
C PRO A 223 -11.09 -17.21 4.77
N SER A 224 -10.36 -16.13 4.49
CA SER A 224 -10.85 -15.01 3.66
C SER A 224 -11.22 -15.40 2.23
N GLN A 225 -12.22 -14.70 1.68
CA GLN A 225 -12.79 -14.98 0.36
C GLN A 225 -12.80 -13.70 -0.48
N PHE A 226 -11.81 -13.56 -1.35
CA PHE A 226 -11.70 -12.45 -2.31
C PHE A 226 -11.02 -12.92 -3.61
N HIS A 227 -11.11 -12.15 -4.68
CA HIS A 227 -10.51 -12.53 -5.96
C HIS A 227 -9.01 -12.19 -6.00
N LEU A 228 -8.22 -13.01 -6.72
CA LEU A 228 -6.81 -12.75 -7.02
C LEU A 228 -6.65 -12.71 -8.55
N PRO A 229 -5.80 -11.84 -9.12
CA PRO A 229 -5.12 -10.72 -8.46
C PRO A 229 -6.10 -9.63 -7.98
N PHE A 230 -5.64 -8.73 -7.13
CA PHE A 230 -6.42 -7.63 -6.57
C PHE A 230 -5.63 -6.34 -6.45
N ILE A 231 -6.33 -5.21 -6.34
CA ILE A 231 -5.71 -3.94 -5.94
C ILE A 231 -5.44 -4.02 -4.44
N CYS A 232 -4.18 -4.21 -4.06
CA CYS A 232 -3.72 -4.27 -2.69
C CYS A 232 -3.43 -2.85 -2.14
N PRO A 233 -3.60 -2.64 -0.82
CA PRO A 233 -3.11 -1.43 -0.17
C PRO A 233 -1.62 -1.21 -0.43
N LEU A 234 -1.19 0.02 -0.68
CA LEU A 234 0.20 0.32 -1.05
C LEU A 234 1.24 -0.19 -0.02
N ASP A 235 0.86 -0.25 1.26
CA ASP A 235 1.69 -0.77 2.35
C ASP A 235 1.96 -2.30 2.27
N HIS A 236 1.28 -3.02 1.37
CA HIS A 236 1.60 -4.42 1.05
C HIS A 236 2.93 -4.57 0.29
N VAL A 237 3.37 -3.54 -0.43
CA VAL A 237 4.59 -3.58 -1.26
C VAL A 237 5.63 -2.56 -0.83
N LEU A 238 5.21 -1.35 -0.45
CA LEU A 238 6.12 -0.26 -0.05
C LEU A 238 6.10 -0.04 1.47
N ASP A 239 7.23 0.42 2.01
CA ASP A 239 7.32 0.86 3.39
C ASP A 239 7.02 2.37 3.49
N LEU A 240 5.76 2.68 3.76
CA LEU A 240 5.25 4.06 3.80
C LEU A 240 5.82 4.88 4.97
N GLU A 241 6.37 4.23 6.01
CA GLU A 241 7.05 4.91 7.10
C GLU A 241 8.44 5.38 6.63
N ALA A 242 9.20 4.50 5.97
CA ALA A 242 10.48 4.86 5.34
C ALA A 242 10.31 5.96 4.27
N MET A 243 9.22 5.92 3.48
CA MET A 243 8.92 6.94 2.46
C MET A 243 8.58 8.30 3.05
N GLN A 244 7.81 8.36 4.15
CA GLN A 244 7.46 9.63 4.82
C GLN A 244 8.61 10.20 5.67
N LYS A 245 9.61 9.39 6.01
CA LYS A 245 10.76 9.80 6.82
C LYS A 245 11.56 10.92 6.15
N LYS A 246 11.72 12.04 6.85
CA LYS A 246 12.67 13.09 6.45
C LYS A 246 14.10 12.54 6.57
N MET A 247 14.86 12.60 5.48
CA MET A 247 16.24 12.12 5.39
C MET A 247 17.14 13.23 4.82
N PRO A 248 18.40 13.39 5.28
CA PRO A 248 19.26 14.51 4.91
C PRO A 248 19.51 14.61 3.39
N GLU A 249 19.14 15.73 2.79
CA GLU A 249 19.14 15.88 1.33
C GLU A 249 20.54 15.80 0.70
N ALA A 250 21.58 16.20 1.44
CA ALA A 250 22.97 16.05 1.01
C ALA A 250 23.37 14.60 0.71
N MET A 251 22.77 13.62 1.42
CA MET A 251 23.06 12.19 1.25
C MET A 251 22.02 11.45 0.40
N PHE A 252 20.75 11.86 0.50
CA PHE A 252 19.58 11.16 -0.02
C PHE A 252 18.81 11.92 -1.12
N GLY A 253 19.31 13.08 -1.57
CA GLY A 253 18.58 13.96 -2.49
C GLY A 253 17.32 14.56 -1.85
N PRO A 254 16.52 15.34 -2.60
CA PRO A 254 15.34 16.01 -2.05
C PRO A 254 14.29 15.00 -1.54
N HIS A 255 13.42 15.43 -0.63
CA HIS A 255 12.28 14.61 -0.22
C HIS A 255 11.24 14.46 -1.36
N ILE A 256 10.75 13.24 -1.55
CA ILE A 256 9.77 12.90 -2.60
C ILE A 256 8.41 12.69 -1.93
N ALA A 257 7.54 13.70 -2.01
CA ALA A 257 6.18 13.60 -1.48
C ALA A 257 5.30 12.73 -2.39
N PHE A 258 4.38 11.97 -1.80
CA PHE A 258 3.46 11.09 -2.55
C PHE A 258 2.00 11.16 -2.06
N ARG A 259 1.10 10.60 -2.85
CA ARG A 259 -0.37 10.54 -2.68
C ARG A 259 -0.90 9.18 -3.10
N GLU A 260 -2.05 8.82 -2.55
CA GLU A 260 -2.83 7.65 -2.91
C GLU A 260 -3.36 7.73 -4.36
N TRP A 261 -3.59 6.58 -4.99
CA TRP A 261 -4.09 6.49 -6.36
C TRP A 261 -5.50 7.06 -6.54
N THR A 262 -6.32 7.03 -5.49
CA THR A 262 -7.68 7.59 -5.48
C THR A 262 -7.73 9.12 -5.35
N LEU A 263 -6.59 9.81 -5.20
CA LEU A 263 -6.56 11.26 -4.95
C LEU A 263 -7.40 12.02 -5.99
N LEU A 264 -7.26 11.69 -7.28
CA LEU A 264 -7.94 12.39 -8.38
C LEU A 264 -9.46 12.15 -8.44
N ASP A 265 -9.96 11.19 -7.67
CA ASP A 265 -11.39 10.90 -7.53
C ASP A 265 -11.93 11.39 -6.16
N ASN A 266 -11.09 12.00 -5.32
CA ASN A 266 -11.50 12.62 -4.07
C ASN A 266 -12.33 13.87 -4.37
N PRO A 267 -13.57 14.00 -3.84
CA PRO A 267 -14.45 15.15 -4.12
C PRO A 267 -13.93 16.50 -3.59
N ARG A 268 -12.81 16.51 -2.85
CA ARG A 268 -12.11 17.73 -2.41
C ARG A 268 -11.06 18.23 -3.40
N MET A 269 -10.68 17.43 -4.41
CA MET A 269 -9.85 17.90 -5.51
C MET A 269 -10.61 18.91 -6.37
N PRO A 270 -9.97 20.01 -6.83
CA PRO A 270 -10.55 20.85 -7.86
C PRO A 270 -10.77 20.04 -9.15
N SER A 271 -12.01 19.98 -9.63
CA SER A 271 -12.40 19.16 -10.78
C SER A 271 -11.65 19.51 -12.08
N SER A 272 -11.19 20.75 -12.21
CA SER A 272 -10.35 21.20 -13.32
C SER A 272 -9.00 20.49 -13.40
N PHE A 273 -8.41 20.05 -12.27
CA PHE A 273 -7.04 19.51 -12.27
C PHE A 273 -6.91 18.26 -13.15
N LYS A 274 -7.90 17.37 -13.13
CA LYS A 274 -7.93 16.15 -13.94
C LYS A 274 -8.22 16.46 -15.42
N ALA A 275 -9.04 17.47 -15.69
CA ALA A 275 -9.42 17.90 -17.05
C ALA A 275 -8.33 18.72 -17.77
N GLU A 276 -7.52 19.48 -17.03
CA GLU A 276 -6.45 20.35 -17.54
C GLU A 276 -5.05 19.71 -17.46
N ALA A 277 -4.99 18.43 -17.08
CA ALA A 277 -3.75 17.65 -16.95
C ALA A 277 -2.99 17.61 -18.27
N LEU A 278 -1.69 17.93 -18.24
CA LEU A 278 -0.83 17.84 -19.42
C LEU A 278 -0.48 16.38 -19.68
N GLN A 279 -0.94 15.84 -20.80
CA GLN A 279 -0.70 14.46 -21.22
C GLN A 279 0.68 14.35 -21.88
N ILE A 280 1.63 13.73 -21.19
CA ILE A 280 3.00 13.54 -21.66
C ILE A 280 3.12 12.14 -22.28
N LYS A 281 3.42 12.11 -23.58
CA LYS A 281 3.66 10.88 -24.34
C LYS A 281 5.10 10.81 -24.80
N THR A 282 5.66 9.60 -24.76
CA THR A 282 7.00 9.34 -25.29
C THR A 282 6.93 9.02 -26.78
N CYS A 283 7.76 9.67 -27.58
CA CYS A 283 7.84 9.43 -29.02
C CYS A 283 8.42 8.04 -29.31
N GLN A 284 7.86 7.39 -30.32
CA GLN A 284 8.44 6.17 -30.91
C GLN A 284 9.46 6.54 -32.00
N GLU A 285 10.32 5.58 -32.36
CA GLU A 285 11.29 5.78 -33.43
C GLU A 285 10.58 6.12 -34.75
N GLY A 286 10.98 7.23 -35.39
CA GLY A 286 10.34 7.74 -36.60
C GLY A 286 9.13 8.69 -36.39
N ASP A 287 8.74 9.03 -35.16
CA ASP A 287 7.65 10.00 -34.93
C ASP A 287 8.06 11.44 -35.34
N HIS A 288 7.62 11.86 -36.53
CA HIS A 288 7.85 13.21 -37.07
C HIS A 288 7.18 14.34 -36.26
N LYS A 289 6.29 14.04 -35.31
CA LYS A 289 5.65 15.04 -34.42
C LYS A 289 6.36 15.19 -33.07
N CYS A 290 7.53 14.56 -32.92
CA CYS A 290 8.28 14.64 -31.68
C CYS A 290 8.88 16.04 -31.44
N ALA A 291 8.66 16.63 -30.25
CA ALA A 291 9.20 17.95 -29.94
C ALA A 291 10.72 17.87 -29.69
N THR A 292 11.52 18.14 -30.73
CA THR A 292 12.98 18.20 -30.64
C THR A 292 13.46 19.39 -29.80
N THR A 293 12.77 20.52 -29.92
CA THR A 293 12.93 21.75 -29.15
C THR A 293 11.58 22.16 -28.57
N ILE A 294 11.58 22.63 -27.32
CA ILE A 294 10.39 23.13 -26.62
C ILE A 294 10.75 24.51 -26.07
N ASP A 295 10.18 25.56 -26.65
CA ASP A 295 10.39 26.96 -26.28
C ASP A 295 9.16 27.56 -25.57
N GLY A 296 8.18 26.72 -25.22
CA GLY A 296 6.90 27.14 -24.64
C GLY A 296 5.91 27.75 -25.63
N THR A 297 6.27 27.93 -26.91
CA THR A 297 5.37 28.47 -27.95
C THR A 297 4.60 27.39 -28.70
N GLN A 298 4.97 26.11 -28.53
CA GLN A 298 4.24 24.98 -29.11
C GLN A 298 2.79 24.97 -28.65
N GLN A 299 1.88 25.14 -29.61
CA GLN A 299 0.47 24.80 -29.43
C GLN A 299 0.39 23.32 -29.07
N LEU A 300 -0.08 23.06 -27.84
CA LEU A 300 -0.51 21.73 -27.42
C LEU A 300 -1.63 21.24 -28.36
N SER A 301 -1.79 19.92 -28.47
CA SER A 301 -2.95 19.37 -29.16
C SER A 301 -4.25 19.79 -28.46
N GLN A 302 -5.39 19.57 -29.12
CA GLN A 302 -6.71 19.75 -28.50
C GLN A 302 -6.90 18.92 -27.21
N ASP A 303 -6.10 17.87 -27.03
CA ASP A 303 -6.13 16.94 -25.89
C ASP A 303 -5.16 17.33 -24.75
N ASN A 304 -4.58 18.54 -24.76
CA ASN A 304 -3.46 18.94 -23.89
C ASN A 304 -2.25 17.96 -23.98
N GLU A 305 -1.93 17.45 -25.17
CA GLU A 305 -0.83 16.50 -25.37
C GLU A 305 0.52 17.20 -25.64
N LEU A 306 1.58 16.70 -24.99
CA LEU A 306 2.99 17.01 -25.26
C LEU A 306 3.75 15.71 -25.59
N ARG A 307 4.52 15.71 -26.69
CA ARG A 307 5.35 14.57 -27.12
C ARG A 307 6.82 14.82 -26.84
N LEU A 308 7.42 14.00 -25.98
CA LEU A 308 8.83 14.06 -25.63
C LEU A 308 9.62 12.91 -26.27
N PRO A 309 10.84 13.15 -26.80
CA PRO A 309 11.75 12.07 -27.14
C PRO A 309 12.00 11.15 -25.94
N ALA A 310 12.26 9.86 -26.21
CA ALA A 310 12.56 8.86 -25.20
C ALA A 310 13.91 9.11 -24.48
N GLN A 311 14.06 8.47 -23.31
CA GLN A 311 15.31 8.32 -22.57
C GLN A 311 16.02 9.65 -22.23
N LEU A 312 15.26 10.65 -21.79
CA LEU A 312 15.81 11.95 -21.41
C LEU A 312 16.53 11.89 -20.07
N THR A 313 17.66 12.59 -19.98
CA THR A 313 18.29 12.79 -18.67
C THR A 313 17.45 13.72 -17.81
N ASP A 314 17.62 13.65 -16.49
CA ASP A 314 17.17 14.64 -15.50
C ASP A 314 17.19 16.11 -15.99
N ILE A 315 18.34 16.59 -16.46
CA ILE A 315 18.50 17.96 -16.97
C ILE A 315 17.62 18.20 -18.20
N GLN A 316 17.67 17.31 -19.20
CA GLN A 316 16.90 17.46 -20.43
C GLN A 316 15.38 17.42 -20.18
N LEU A 317 14.93 16.60 -19.24
CA LEU A 317 13.53 16.49 -18.86
C LEU A 317 13.05 17.74 -18.10
N ALA A 318 13.86 18.24 -17.16
CA ALA A 318 13.58 19.46 -16.42
C ALA A 318 13.54 20.69 -17.33
N GLU A 319 14.52 20.87 -18.22
CA GLU A 319 14.57 21.95 -19.21
C GLU A 319 13.33 21.95 -20.11
N ARG A 320 12.92 20.78 -20.60
CA ARG A 320 11.77 20.61 -21.50
C ARG A 320 10.41 20.80 -20.84
N LEU A 321 10.30 20.52 -19.55
CA LEU A 321 9.05 20.69 -18.80
C LEU A 321 8.96 22.00 -18.02
N GLN A 322 10.04 22.80 -17.99
CA GLN A 322 10.05 24.13 -17.37
C GLN A 322 8.94 25.06 -17.89
N PRO A 323 8.63 25.15 -19.21
CA PRO A 323 7.53 25.99 -19.70
C PRO A 323 6.14 25.56 -19.19
N TYR A 324 6.03 24.32 -18.72
CA TYR A 324 4.80 23.73 -18.18
C TYR A 324 4.82 23.61 -16.65
N ALA A 325 5.79 24.22 -15.96
CA ALA A 325 5.92 24.14 -14.50
C ALA A 325 4.67 24.62 -13.73
N SER A 326 3.86 25.51 -14.31
CA SER A 326 2.60 25.99 -13.75
C SER A 326 1.43 25.01 -13.88
N ARG A 327 1.54 23.94 -14.69
CA ARG A 327 0.48 22.93 -14.86
C ARG A 327 0.27 22.17 -13.55
N LYS A 328 -1.00 22.04 -13.14
CA LYS A 328 -1.37 21.38 -11.88
C LYS A 328 -1.07 19.88 -11.87
N ILE A 329 -1.30 19.20 -13.00
CA ILE A 329 -0.95 17.79 -13.20
C ILE A 329 -0.09 17.65 -14.46
N LEU A 330 1.02 16.92 -14.34
CA LEU A 330 1.72 16.29 -15.46
C LEU A 330 1.40 14.79 -15.43
N TRP A 331 0.90 14.23 -16.53
CA TRP A 331 0.49 12.82 -16.61
C TRP A 331 1.35 12.09 -17.63
N PHE A 332 2.21 11.17 -17.18
CA PHE A 332 3.08 10.38 -18.06
C PHE A 332 2.41 9.07 -18.49
N GLN A 333 2.16 8.88 -19.78
CA GLN A 333 1.59 7.62 -20.29
C GLN A 333 2.61 6.46 -20.30
N ASP A 334 3.88 6.80 -20.41
CA ASP A 334 4.99 5.87 -20.20
C ASP A 334 6.18 6.65 -19.62
N VAL A 335 6.26 6.64 -18.29
CA VAL A 335 7.32 7.31 -17.53
C VAL A 335 8.68 6.60 -17.67
N VAL A 336 8.67 5.27 -17.91
CA VAL A 336 9.88 4.44 -18.04
C VAL A 336 10.57 4.74 -19.36
N SER A 337 9.82 4.81 -20.46
CA SER A 337 10.39 5.21 -21.75
C SER A 337 10.82 6.68 -21.79
N ALA A 338 10.19 7.56 -21.00
CA ALA A 338 10.50 8.99 -20.99
C ALA A 338 11.86 9.35 -20.35
N PHE A 339 12.27 8.64 -19.30
CA PHE A 339 13.41 9.02 -18.46
C PHE A 339 14.58 8.01 -18.57
N GLY A 340 15.73 8.50 -19.04
CA GLY A 340 16.97 7.72 -19.21
C GLY A 340 17.93 7.78 -18.01
N GLY A 341 17.57 8.47 -16.92
CA GLY A 341 18.38 8.54 -15.70
C GLY A 341 18.97 9.92 -15.40
N HIS A 342 19.83 9.98 -14.38
CA HIS A 342 20.50 11.22 -13.98
C HIS A 342 21.79 11.41 -14.79
N LYS A 343 22.04 12.63 -15.29
CA LYS A 343 23.28 12.96 -16.02
C LYS A 343 24.51 12.91 -15.11
N GLN A 344 24.34 13.19 -13.81
CA GLN A 344 25.42 13.15 -12.82
C GLN A 344 25.29 11.91 -11.93
N HIS A 345 26.38 11.13 -11.83
CA HIS A 345 26.45 9.93 -10.98
C HIS A 345 26.10 10.23 -9.52
N ALA A 346 26.60 11.33 -8.97
CA ALA A 346 26.37 11.73 -7.58
C ALA A 346 24.88 12.00 -7.25
N ASP A 347 24.06 12.34 -8.25
CA ASP A 347 22.61 12.55 -8.06
C ASP A 347 21.83 11.25 -8.23
N ALA A 348 22.26 10.36 -9.14
CA ALA A 348 21.78 8.98 -9.20
C ALA A 348 21.99 8.24 -7.86
N GLU A 349 23.19 8.29 -7.29
CA GLU A 349 23.50 7.66 -6.00
C GLU A 349 22.63 8.20 -4.85
N LYS A 350 22.38 9.51 -4.81
CA LYS A 350 21.53 10.14 -3.79
C LYS A 350 20.10 9.60 -3.88
N PHE A 351 19.56 9.56 -5.09
CA PHE A 351 18.24 8.99 -5.38
C PHE A 351 18.19 7.49 -5.01
N GLU A 352 19.20 6.71 -5.39
CA GLU A 352 19.30 5.27 -5.09
C GLU A 352 19.34 5.01 -3.58
N ARG A 353 20.20 5.71 -2.83
CA ARG A 353 20.28 5.62 -1.37
C ARG A 353 18.93 5.91 -0.70
N ARG A 354 18.09 6.77 -1.28
CA ARG A 354 16.72 7.03 -0.81
C ARG A 354 15.78 5.89 -1.21
N ALA A 355 15.68 5.62 -2.51
CA ALA A 355 14.71 4.70 -3.08
C ALA A 355 14.90 3.25 -2.62
N LYS A 356 16.13 2.80 -2.35
CA LYS A 356 16.39 1.44 -1.84
C LYS A 356 15.76 1.18 -0.47
N SER A 357 15.51 2.23 0.33
CA SER A 357 14.83 2.07 1.62
C SER A 357 13.33 1.79 1.50
N PHE A 358 12.69 2.15 0.37
CA PHE A 358 11.24 2.28 0.25
C PHE A 358 10.46 0.96 0.07
N THR A 359 11.11 -0.17 -0.20
CA THR A 359 10.40 -1.45 -0.35
C THR A 359 10.08 -2.12 1.00
N GLY A 360 8.89 -2.71 1.10
CA GLY A 360 8.49 -3.52 2.24
C GLY A 360 9.04 -4.95 2.18
N ILE A 361 8.66 -5.74 3.19
CA ILE A 361 8.81 -7.20 3.19
C ILE A 361 7.61 -7.86 2.51
N TRP A 362 7.89 -8.87 1.71
CA TRP A 362 6.95 -9.96 1.45
C TRP A 362 7.19 -11.12 2.43
N CYS A 363 6.16 -11.93 2.56
CA CYS A 363 6.11 -13.09 3.40
C CYS A 363 5.38 -14.19 2.65
N CYS A 364 5.66 -15.43 3.03
CA CYS A 364 4.65 -16.44 3.41
C CYS A 364 4.89 -17.82 2.77
N ILE A 365 6.17 -18.12 2.45
CA ILE A 365 6.66 -19.50 2.26
C ILE A 365 6.55 -20.27 3.58
N ASP A 366 6.15 -21.54 3.51
CA ASP A 366 6.14 -22.45 4.65
C ASP A 366 7.54 -22.69 5.26
N GLN A 367 7.59 -23.00 6.55
CA GLN A 367 8.79 -23.35 7.32
C GLN A 367 9.93 -22.30 7.26
N LYS A 368 9.64 -21.04 6.89
CA LYS A 368 10.58 -19.92 6.94
C LYS A 368 10.23 -18.93 8.05
N PRO A 369 11.22 -18.25 8.65
CA PRO A 369 10.96 -17.15 9.60
C PRO A 369 10.06 -16.06 8.99
N VAL A 370 9.34 -15.33 9.84
CA VAL A 370 8.48 -14.20 9.43
C VAL A 370 9.28 -13.13 8.65
N GLY A 371 8.72 -12.62 7.55
CA GLY A 371 9.27 -11.47 6.82
C GLY A 371 10.56 -11.77 6.05
N HIS A 372 10.55 -12.86 5.28
CA HIS A 372 11.75 -13.43 4.68
C HIS A 372 12.10 -13.00 3.25
N ILE A 373 11.21 -12.38 2.47
CA ILE A 373 11.60 -11.83 1.15
C ILE A 373 11.46 -10.33 1.21
N TRP A 374 12.45 -9.60 0.70
CA TRP A 374 12.35 -8.15 0.51
C TRP A 374 12.09 -7.88 -0.96
N TYR A 375 11.12 -7.00 -1.27
CA TYR A 375 11.03 -6.48 -2.62
C TYR A 375 12.24 -5.58 -2.88
N ASP A 376 12.62 -5.50 -4.14
CA ASP A 376 13.80 -4.75 -4.56
C ASP A 376 13.39 -3.66 -5.54
N MET A 377 13.68 -2.40 -5.19
CA MET A 377 13.39 -1.25 -6.04
C MET A 377 14.30 -1.24 -7.28
N PHE A 378 15.40 -1.97 -7.27
CA PHE A 378 16.45 -2.01 -8.29
C PHE A 378 16.59 -3.39 -8.98
N TRP A 379 15.57 -4.26 -8.87
CA TRP A 379 15.58 -5.64 -9.37
C TRP A 379 16.00 -5.85 -10.85
N ASP A 380 15.81 -4.84 -11.70
CA ASP A 380 16.14 -4.83 -13.14
C ASP A 380 17.49 -4.17 -13.48
N VAL A 381 18.15 -3.55 -12.50
CA VAL A 381 19.51 -3.01 -12.61
C VAL A 381 20.48 -4.10 -12.20
N ILE A 382 21.57 -4.32 -12.96
CA ILE A 382 22.60 -5.30 -12.61
C ILE A 382 23.97 -4.76 -13.04
N PRO A 383 24.99 -4.74 -12.16
CA PRO A 383 24.93 -5.04 -10.73
C PRO A 383 24.37 -3.87 -9.90
N HIS A 384 23.87 -4.15 -8.70
CA HIS A 384 23.50 -3.14 -7.70
C HIS A 384 23.66 -3.66 -6.26
N GLU A 385 23.47 -2.77 -5.28
CA GLU A 385 23.32 -3.16 -3.87
C GLU A 385 21.85 -3.12 -3.44
N ASP A 386 21.36 -4.20 -2.83
CA ASP A 386 20.02 -4.20 -2.24
C ASP A 386 19.93 -3.32 -0.97
N LYS A 387 18.74 -3.30 -0.36
CA LYS A 387 18.49 -2.49 0.85
C LYS A 387 19.23 -2.96 2.11
N HIS A 388 19.80 -4.16 2.10
CA HIS A 388 20.68 -4.70 3.15
C HIS A 388 22.17 -4.55 2.79
N ASN A 389 22.46 -3.91 1.64
CA ASN A 389 23.78 -3.74 1.03
C ASN A 389 24.42 -5.06 0.60
N ARG A 390 23.60 -6.03 0.16
CA ARG A 390 24.10 -7.21 -0.57
C ARG A 390 24.31 -6.86 -2.03
N LEU A 391 25.45 -7.26 -2.59
CA LEU A 391 25.70 -7.18 -4.02
C LEU A 391 24.81 -8.18 -4.78
N ILE A 392 24.01 -7.66 -5.71
CA ILE A 392 23.23 -8.44 -6.67
C ILE A 392 23.94 -8.36 -8.03
N ASP A 393 24.46 -9.50 -8.49
CA ASP A 393 25.27 -9.64 -9.72
C ASP A 393 24.57 -10.50 -10.80
N LYS A 394 23.30 -10.86 -10.56
CA LYS A 394 22.51 -11.82 -11.35
C LYS A 394 21.06 -11.33 -11.46
N PRO A 395 20.29 -11.81 -12.46
CA PRO A 395 18.86 -11.52 -12.56
C PRO A 395 18.13 -11.78 -11.26
N TRP A 396 17.27 -10.84 -10.85
CA TRP A 396 16.57 -10.91 -9.57
C TRP A 396 15.75 -12.20 -9.45
N GLN A 397 15.87 -12.82 -8.29
CA GLN A 397 15.06 -13.95 -7.85
C GLN A 397 14.58 -13.65 -6.42
N PRO A 398 13.41 -14.14 -6.00
CA PRO A 398 13.00 -14.00 -4.61
C PRO A 398 13.94 -14.80 -3.71
N LEU A 399 14.63 -14.10 -2.80
CA LEU A 399 15.58 -14.72 -1.87
C LEU A 399 15.07 -14.65 -0.43
N VAL A 400 15.25 -15.77 0.29
CA VAL A 400 14.85 -15.92 1.70
C VAL A 400 15.97 -15.41 2.60
N GLY A 401 15.68 -14.35 3.35
CA GLY A 401 16.54 -13.70 4.33
C GLY A 401 16.99 -12.29 3.91
N PRO A 402 17.38 -11.43 4.87
CA PRO A 402 18.41 -10.42 4.62
C PRO A 402 19.77 -11.09 4.36
#